data_AF-A0A0B2QL74-F1
#
_entry.id   AF-A0A0B2QL74-F1
#
_cell.length_a   1.000
_cell.length_b   1.000
_cell.length_c   1.000
_cell.angle_alpha   90.00
_cell.angle_beta   90.00
_cell.angle_gamma   90.00
#
_symmetry.space_group_name_H-M   'P 1'
#
loop_
_entity.id
_entity.type
_entity.pdbx_description
1 polymer ?
#
loop_
_entity_poly.entity_id
_entity_poly.type
_entity_poly.pdbx_seq_one_letter_code
_entity_poly.pdbx_strand_id
1 'polypeptide(L)' 'MKLRIDNKSAIDLAKHPIAHGRSKHIKVKYHFLRDQVNKNKLALEHCRTEEQFANMLTKALK' A
#
# COMPACT_ATOMS: atom_id res chain seq x y z
N MET A 1 -5.71 6.67 -11.17
CA MET A 1 -4.36 6.93 -10.59
C MET A 1 -3.78 5.61 -10.09
N LYS A 2 -2.50 5.32 -10.32
CA LYS A 2 -1.86 4.06 -9.88
C LYS A 2 -0.90 4.34 -8.73
N LEU A 3 -1.01 3.59 -7.64
CA LEU A 3 -0.10 3.65 -6.50
C LEU A 3 0.72 2.36 -6.46
N ARG A 4 2.04 2.51 -6.54
CA ARG A 4 3.02 1.42 -6.50
C ARG A 4 3.44 1.19 -5.05
N ILE A 5 3.26 -0.03 -4.57
CA ILE A 5 3.60 -0.42 -3.20
C ILE A 5 4.46 -1.69 -3.25
N ASP A 6 5.59 -1.69 -2.55
CA ASP A 6 6.47 -2.85 -2.44
C ASP A 6 6.04 -3.86 -1.38
N ASN A 7 5.23 -3.43 -0.43
CA ASN A 7 4.61 -4.32 0.54
C ASN A 7 3.39 -5.06 -0.06
N LYS A 8 3.56 -6.33 -0.45
CA LYS A 8 2.47 -7.20 -0.92
C LYS A 8 1.35 -7.36 0.10
N SER A 9 1.68 -7.51 1.39
CA SER A 9 0.67 -7.58 2.45
C SER A 9 -0.18 -6.32 2.51
N ALA A 10 0.36 -5.17 2.08
CA ALA A 10 -0.40 -3.94 1.98
C ALA A 10 -1.35 -3.83 0.81
N ILE A 11 -0.99 -4.43 -0.31
CA ILE A 11 -1.89 -4.53 -1.44
C ILE A 11 -3.01 -5.52 -1.11
N ASP A 12 -2.68 -6.63 -0.48
CA ASP A 12 -3.63 -7.68 -0.16
C ASP A 12 -4.64 -7.20 0.90
N LEU A 13 -4.21 -6.58 2.00
CA LEU A 13 -5.14 -6.03 3.00
C LEU A 13 -6.08 -4.95 2.44
N ALA A 14 -5.65 -4.20 1.42
CA ALA A 14 -6.46 -3.15 0.81
C ALA A 14 -7.49 -3.71 -0.19
N LYS A 15 -7.15 -4.81 -0.88
CA LYS A 15 -8.06 -5.53 -1.81
C LYS A 15 -8.96 -6.53 -1.09
N HIS A 16 -8.40 -7.28 -0.15
CA HIS A 16 -9.04 -8.32 0.66
C HIS A 16 -8.87 -7.98 2.14
N PRO A 17 -9.90 -7.43 2.80
CA PRO A 17 -9.82 -6.98 4.19
C PRO A 17 -9.86 -8.14 5.20
N ILE A 18 -9.17 -9.25 4.93
CA ILE A 18 -9.06 -10.41 5.82
C ILE A 18 -7.93 -10.13 6.82
N ALA A 19 -8.16 -9.18 7.72
CA ALA A 19 -7.21 -8.83 8.77
C ALA A 19 -7.83 -9.11 10.13
N HIS A 20 -7.58 -10.31 10.66
CA HIS A 20 -7.82 -10.61 12.07
C HIS A 20 -6.91 -9.70 12.91
N GLY A 21 -7.55 -8.84 13.71
CA GLY A 21 -6.97 -7.62 14.25
C GLY A 21 -5.55 -7.74 14.83
N ARG A 22 -4.66 -6.83 14.40
CA ARG A 22 -3.46 -6.34 15.11
C ARG A 22 -2.75 -5.28 14.26
N SER A 23 -3.21 -4.03 14.32
CA SER A 23 -2.43 -2.79 14.09
C SER A 23 -3.35 -1.58 13.87
N LYS A 24 -3.50 -0.73 14.89
CA LYS A 24 -4.35 0.48 14.84
C LYS A 24 -3.85 1.49 13.79
N HIS A 25 -2.53 1.63 13.64
CA HIS A 25 -1.90 2.58 12.70
C HIS A 25 -2.02 2.15 11.23
N ILE A 26 -2.04 0.84 10.97
CA ILE A 26 -2.27 0.28 9.63
C ILE A 26 -3.73 0.47 9.21
N LYS A 27 -4.68 0.29 10.13
CA LYS A 27 -6.12 0.41 9.83
C LYS A 27 -6.50 1.73 9.14
N VAL A 28 -6.00 2.88 9.62
CA VAL A 28 -6.41 4.19 9.08
C VAL A 28 -5.97 4.40 7.63
N LYS A 29 -4.69 4.18 7.32
CA LYS A 29 -4.16 4.36 5.94
C LYS A 29 -4.83 3.39 4.96
N TYR A 30 -5.13 2.18 5.41
CA TYR A 30 -5.78 1.18 4.58
C TYR A 30 -7.27 1.44 4.35
N HIS A 31 -7.98 1.98 5.34
CA HIS A 31 -9.36 2.40 5.15
C HIS A 31 -9.48 3.43 4.03
N PHE A 32 -8.58 4.42 4.02
CA PHE A 32 -8.54 5.41 2.94
C PHE A 32 -8.20 4.76 1.58
N LEU A 33 -7.13 3.97 1.52
CA LEU A 33 -6.73 3.29 0.27
C LEU A 33 -7.84 2.39 -0.27
N ARG A 34 -8.50 1.62 0.60
CA ARG A 34 -9.61 0.74 0.25
C ARG A 34 -10.81 1.52 -0.30
N ASP A 35 -11.16 2.64 0.32
CA ASP A 35 -12.24 3.51 -0.16
C ASP A 35 -11.93 4.05 -1.57
N GLN A 36 -10.69 4.49 -1.81
CA GLN A 36 -10.27 4.98 -3.13
C GLN A 36 -10.20 3.87 -4.19
N VAL A 37 -9.80 2.66 -3.81
CA VAL A 37 -9.80 1.47 -4.69
C VAL A 37 -11.23 1.06 -5.03
N ASN A 38 -12.12 0.99 -4.04
CA ASN A 38 -13.54 0.69 -4.25
C ASN A 38 -14.24 1.73 -5.13
N LYS A 39 -13.84 3.01 -5.02
CA LYS A 39 -14.33 4.09 -5.88
C LYS A 39 -13.70 4.09 -7.29
N ASN A 40 -12.86 3.10 -7.61
CA ASN A 40 -12.08 3.01 -8.86
C ASN A 40 -11.19 4.25 -9.13
N LYS A 41 -10.93 5.08 -8.12
CA LYS A 41 -10.08 6.26 -8.23
C LYS A 41 -8.60 5.91 -8.16
N LEU A 42 -8.29 4.85 -7.42
CA LEU A 42 -6.94 4.38 -7.16
C LEU A 42 -6.79 2.89 -7.51
N ALA A 43 -5.74 2.54 -8.25
CA ALA A 43 -5.35 1.16 -8.49
C ALA A 43 -4.05 0.85 -7.75
N LEU A 44 -4.03 -0.23 -6.97
CA LEU A 44 -2.85 -0.71 -6.25
C LEU A 44 -2.09 -1.74 -7.07
N GLU A 45 -0.83 -1.43 -7.39
CA GLU A 45 0.08 -2.25 -8.17
C GLU A 45 1.31 -2.59 -7.33
N HIS A 46 1.72 -3.86 -7.36
CA HIS A 46 2.93 -4.28 -6.65
C HIS A 46 4.17 -3.90 -7.45
N CYS A 47 5.15 -3.28 -6.81
CA CYS A 47 6.48 -3.07 -7.38
C CYS A 47 7.54 -3.73 -6.51
N ARG A 48 8.62 -4.21 -7.12
CA ARG A 48 9.76 -4.69 -6.34
C ARG A 48 10.41 -3.51 -5.62
N THR A 49 10.90 -3.75 -4.40
CA THR A 49 11.59 -2.73 -3.58
C THR A 49 12.80 -2.10 -4.30
N GLU A 50 13.39 -2.82 -5.26
CA GLU A 50 14.49 -2.37 -6.13
C GLU A 50 14.03 -1.41 -7.23
N GLU A 51 12.78 -1.55 -7.69
CA GLU A 51 12.17 -0.69 -8.72
C GLU A 51 11.44 0.51 -8.11
N GLN A 52 11.30 0.53 -6.77
CA GLN A 52 10.64 1.61 -6.07
C GLN A 52 11.60 2.80 -5.93
N PHE A 53 11.46 3.81 -6.79
CA PHE A 53 12.21 5.07 -6.72
C PHE A 53 12.19 5.70 -5.32
N ALA A 54 11.06 5.62 -4.61
CA ALA A 54 10.95 6.10 -3.23
C ALA A 54 11.96 5.41 -2.28
N ASN A 55 12.22 4.12 -2.49
CA ASN A 55 13.21 3.38 -1.70
C ASN A 55 14.65 3.78 -2.03
N MET A 56 14.95 4.15 -3.28
CA MET A 56 16.26 4.71 -3.63
C MET A 56 16.49 6.05 -2.91
N LEU A 57 15.46 6.91 -2.86
CA LEU A 57 15.53 8.20 -2.18
C LEU A 57 15.66 8.05 -0.64
N THR A 58 14.95 7.09 -0.03
CA THR A 58 15.07 6.86 1.42
C THR A 58 16.37 6.17 1.82
N LYS A 59 16.97 5.36 0.94
CA LYS A 59 18.32 4.80 1.16
C LYS A 59 19.40 5.87 1.13
N ALA A 60 19.25 6.91 0.32
CA ALA A 60 20.19 8.03 0.25
C ALA A 60 20.17 8.92 1.51
N LEU A 61 19.13 8.81 2.34
CA LEU A 61 18.99 9.52 3.61
C LEU A 61 19.52 8.72 4.82
N LYS A 62 20.15 7.56 4.58
CA LYS A 62 20.72 6.71 5.63
C LYS A 62 22.21 6.96 5.81
#